data_AF-C6W1U2-F1
#
_entry.id   AF-C6W1U2-F1
#
_cell.length_a   1.000
_cell.length_b   1.000
_cell.length_c   1.000
_cell.angle_alpha   90.00
_cell.angle_beta   90.00
_cell.angle_gamma   90.00
#
_symmetry.space_group_name_H-M   'P 1'
#
loop_
_entity.id
_entity.type
_entity.pdbx_description
1 polymer ?
#
loop_
_entity_poly.entity_id
_entity_poly.type
_entity_poly.pdbx_seq_one_letter_code
_entity_poly.pdbx_strand_id
1 'polypeptide(L)'
;MKTSFIAAFLSCTLLLTGCGSNKEEKEAAASDSPADALQAIADKAKAMGDREAVEPVDFRKLKDLLPEKVAGMARTEATGEKTGAMGFTVSTAQAKYKGSDNTLNIEIVDTGGIAGVSTMALAAWSIAEIDKETTTGYERTTQIDGHKAFEKYNNESKSGEVNVLVADRYVVNVEGDNVSVDELKEALKDIDLAKLGELK
;
A
#
# COMPACT_ATOMS: atom_id res chain seq x y z
N MET A 1 63.19 -3.89 -32.66
CA MET A 1 64.03 -2.77 -33.15
C MET A 1 63.32 -2.07 -34.29
N LYS A 2 62.94 -0.81 -34.09
CA LYS A 2 62.92 0.35 -35.01
C LYS A 2 61.81 1.32 -34.60
N THR A 3 62.27 2.41 -34.02
CA THR A 3 61.61 3.64 -33.61
C THR A 3 61.22 4.52 -34.80
N SER A 4 60.19 5.36 -34.62
CA SER A 4 60.15 6.82 -34.88
C SER A 4 58.69 7.27 -35.08
N PHE A 5 58.10 8.03 -34.16
CA PHE A 5 58.14 9.50 -34.01
C PHE A 5 57.58 10.27 -35.20
N ILE A 6 56.32 10.76 -35.08
CA ILE A 6 55.92 12.12 -35.48
C ILE A 6 54.91 12.62 -34.43
N ALA A 7 55.31 13.68 -33.73
CA ALA A 7 54.45 14.50 -32.90
C ALA A 7 53.74 15.54 -33.77
N ALA A 8 52.45 15.76 -33.53
CA ALA A 8 51.76 16.98 -33.94
C ALA A 8 51.00 17.51 -32.73
N PHE A 9 51.55 18.59 -32.19
CA PHE A 9 50.99 19.45 -31.15
C PHE A 9 49.83 20.23 -31.75
N LEU A 10 48.62 20.15 -31.19
CA LEU A 10 47.62 21.21 -31.41
C LEU A 10 46.70 21.39 -30.20
N SER A 11 47.09 22.39 -29.42
CA SER A 11 46.25 23.40 -28.78
C SER A 11 45.06 22.96 -27.93
N CYS A 12 45.27 23.10 -26.62
CA CYS A 12 44.25 23.30 -25.61
C CYS A 12 43.38 24.53 -25.95
N THR A 13 42.05 24.39 -25.92
CA THR A 13 41.15 25.54 -25.74
C THR A 13 40.01 25.11 -24.83
N LEU A 14 40.20 25.40 -23.53
CA LEU A 14 39.14 25.51 -22.56
C LEU A 14 38.29 26.75 -22.89
N LEU A 15 36.99 26.57 -23.10
CA LEU A 15 35.99 27.59 -22.81
C LEU A 15 34.84 26.94 -22.03
N LEU A 16 34.65 27.47 -20.82
CA LEU A 16 33.57 27.18 -19.89
C LEU A 16 32.26 27.83 -20.36
N THR A 17 31.16 27.29 -19.78
CA THR A 17 29.82 27.87 -19.53
C THR A 17 28.66 27.35 -20.38
N GLY A 18 27.68 26.73 -19.68
CA GLY A 18 26.35 26.43 -20.21
C GLY A 18 25.60 25.34 -19.43
N CYS A 19 24.81 25.75 -18.43
CA CYS A 19 23.90 24.96 -17.60
C CYS A 19 23.00 23.95 -18.33
N GLY A 20 22.63 22.85 -17.64
CA GLY A 20 21.36 22.20 -17.91
C GLY A 20 21.28 20.72 -17.52
N SER A 21 20.82 20.49 -16.29
CA SER A 21 20.09 19.29 -15.87
C SER A 21 20.91 18.01 -15.65
N ASN A 22 21.64 18.00 -14.53
CA ASN A 22 22.00 16.79 -13.83
C ASN A 22 20.69 16.13 -13.34
N LYS A 23 20.31 14.97 -13.91
CA LYS A 23 19.26 14.12 -13.35
C LYS A 23 19.85 13.40 -12.15
N GLU A 24 19.59 13.96 -10.97
CA GLU A 24 19.68 13.22 -9.72
C GLU A 24 18.48 12.27 -9.67
N GLU A 25 18.74 10.98 -9.90
CA GLU A 25 17.87 9.91 -9.40
C GLU A 25 17.89 10.00 -7.87
N LYS A 26 16.81 10.51 -7.30
CA LYS A 26 16.54 10.37 -5.86
C LYS A 26 16.16 8.92 -5.59
N GLU A 27 17.17 8.10 -5.38
CA GLU A 27 17.05 6.88 -4.59
C GLU A 27 16.59 7.26 -3.18
N ALA A 28 15.57 6.57 -2.67
CA ALA A 28 15.10 6.74 -1.30
C ALA A 28 16.25 6.41 -0.35
N ALA A 29 16.72 7.40 0.41
CA ALA A 29 17.71 7.20 1.44
C ALA A 29 17.15 6.25 2.51
N ALA A 30 17.67 5.02 2.56
CA ALA A 30 17.55 4.16 3.73
C ALA A 30 18.43 4.77 4.84
N SER A 31 17.80 5.15 5.95
CA SER A 31 18.48 5.81 7.07
C SER A 31 18.77 4.81 8.20
N ASP A 32 20.06 4.61 8.53
CA ASP A 32 20.55 3.57 9.45
C ASP A 32 20.55 3.96 10.95
N SER A 33 20.00 5.11 11.36
CA SER A 33 19.97 5.52 12.77
C SER A 33 18.55 5.54 13.36
N PRO A 34 18.37 5.12 14.63
CA PRO A 34 17.08 5.24 15.32
C PRO A 34 16.53 6.68 15.38
N ALA A 35 17.40 7.69 15.35
CA ALA A 35 17.01 9.10 15.34
C ALA A 35 16.42 9.51 13.99
N ASP A 36 16.98 9.03 12.88
CA ASP A 36 16.45 9.31 11.54
C ASP A 36 15.12 8.60 11.30
N ALA A 37 14.98 7.36 11.78
CA ALA A 37 13.70 6.65 11.75
C ALA A 37 12.62 7.41 12.53
N LEU A 38 12.96 7.93 13.72
CA LEU A 38 12.02 8.74 14.52
C LEU A 38 11.67 10.05 13.83
N GLN A 39 12.65 10.71 13.19
CA GLN A 39 12.42 11.94 12.43
C GLN A 39 11.54 11.67 11.19
N ALA A 40 11.76 10.58 10.47
CA ALA A 40 10.95 10.19 9.32
C ALA A 40 9.49 9.87 9.73
N ILE A 41 9.29 9.25 10.89
CA ILE A 41 7.96 9.03 11.47
C ILE A 41 7.32 10.39 11.80
N ALA A 42 8.06 11.30 12.44
CA ALA A 42 7.55 12.64 12.79
C ALA A 42 7.18 13.47 11.54
N ASP A 43 8.00 13.42 10.49
CA ASP A 43 7.76 14.12 9.23
C ASP A 43 6.55 13.54 8.49
N LYS A 44 6.40 12.20 8.47
CA LYS A 44 5.19 11.55 7.94
C LYS A 44 3.95 11.90 8.75
N ALA A 45 4.03 11.87 10.08
CA ALA A 45 2.92 12.24 10.95
C ALA A 45 2.48 13.69 10.72
N LYS A 46 3.44 14.61 10.55
CA LYS A 46 3.17 16.00 10.21
C LYS A 46 2.55 16.15 8.82
N ALA A 47 3.12 15.52 7.80
CA ALA A 47 2.58 15.54 6.44
C ALA A 47 1.18 14.90 6.33
N MET A 48 0.84 13.97 7.22
CA MET A 48 -0.51 13.44 7.34
C MET A 48 -1.43 14.39 8.12
N GLY A 49 -0.96 15.03 9.20
CA GLY A 49 -1.73 16.00 9.96
C GLY A 49 -2.04 17.30 9.21
N ASP A 50 -1.17 17.70 8.28
CA ASP A 50 -1.33 18.91 7.45
C ASP A 50 -2.27 18.69 6.24
N ARG A 51 -2.73 17.45 5.97
CA ARG A 51 -3.73 17.18 4.92
C ARG A 51 -5.12 17.55 5.43
N GLU A 52 -5.80 18.43 4.70
CA GLU A 52 -7.22 18.71 4.97
C GLU A 52 -8.04 17.43 4.79
N ALA A 53 -8.89 17.16 5.78
CA ALA A 53 -9.91 16.13 5.69
C ALA A 53 -10.78 16.39 4.45
N VAL A 54 -10.91 15.38 3.60
CA VAL A 54 -11.86 15.37 2.50
C VAL A 54 -13.08 14.52 2.86
N GLU A 55 -14.20 14.73 2.19
CA GLU A 55 -15.35 13.87 2.38
C GLU A 55 -15.03 12.46 1.85
N PRO A 56 -15.34 11.37 2.59
CA PRO A 56 -15.17 10.03 2.07
C PRO A 56 -15.98 9.80 0.79
N VAL A 57 -15.39 9.04 -0.13
CA VAL A 57 -16.02 8.51 -1.34
C VAL A 57 -17.34 7.82 -0.97
N ASP A 58 -18.41 8.04 -1.72
CA ASP A 58 -19.68 7.33 -1.50
C ASP A 58 -19.47 5.80 -1.56
N PHE A 59 -19.96 5.07 -0.57
CA PHE A 59 -19.76 3.63 -0.45
C PHE A 59 -20.23 2.85 -1.68
N ARG A 60 -21.15 3.39 -2.49
CA ARG A 60 -21.58 2.76 -3.74
C ARG A 60 -20.43 2.66 -4.72
N LYS A 61 -19.57 3.67 -4.83
CA LYS A 61 -18.38 3.65 -5.69
C LYS A 61 -17.33 2.66 -5.18
N LEU A 62 -17.18 2.53 -3.85
CA LEU A 62 -16.31 1.52 -3.25
C LEU A 62 -16.86 0.11 -3.51
N LYS A 63 -18.18 -0.07 -3.38
CA LYS A 63 -18.86 -1.34 -3.62
C LYS A 63 -18.77 -1.78 -5.08
N ASP A 64 -18.73 -0.85 -6.03
CA ASP A 64 -18.52 -1.13 -7.46
C ASP A 64 -17.12 -1.71 -7.75
N LEU A 65 -16.17 -1.60 -6.82
CA LEU A 65 -14.84 -2.21 -6.93
C LEU A 65 -14.78 -3.62 -6.32
N LEU A 66 -15.85 -4.09 -5.68
CA LEU A 66 -15.94 -5.46 -5.19
C LEU A 66 -16.36 -6.37 -6.36
N PRO A 67 -15.50 -7.29 -6.84
CA PRO A 67 -15.82 -8.10 -8.03
C PRO A 67 -16.96 -9.09 -7.78
N GLU A 68 -17.54 -9.64 -8.84
CA GLU A 68 -18.50 -10.75 -8.71
C GLU A 68 -17.83 -12.07 -8.32
N LYS A 69 -16.52 -12.18 -8.56
CA LYS A 69 -15.71 -13.36 -8.28
C LYS A 69 -14.30 -12.94 -7.88
N VAL A 70 -13.73 -13.58 -6.87
CA VAL A 70 -12.34 -13.38 -6.44
C VAL A 70 -11.71 -14.71 -6.10
N ALA A 71 -10.47 -14.96 -6.51
CA ALA A 71 -9.75 -16.22 -6.25
C ALA A 71 -10.61 -17.48 -6.50
N GLY A 72 -11.37 -17.50 -7.60
CA GLY A 72 -12.26 -18.63 -7.91
C GLY A 72 -13.61 -18.67 -7.16
N MET A 73 -13.83 -17.85 -6.12
CA MET A 73 -15.03 -17.84 -5.27
C MET A 73 -16.06 -16.81 -5.72
N ALA A 74 -17.33 -17.18 -5.74
CA ALA A 74 -18.43 -16.29 -6.12
C ALA A 74 -18.83 -15.37 -4.96
N ARG A 75 -19.14 -14.11 -5.27
CA ARG A 75 -19.69 -13.16 -4.31
C ARG A 75 -21.11 -13.56 -3.94
N THR A 76 -21.36 -13.64 -2.64
CA THR A 76 -22.67 -14.00 -2.06
C THR A 76 -23.38 -12.80 -1.43
N GLU A 77 -22.63 -11.79 -1.02
CA GLU A 77 -23.15 -10.57 -0.40
C GLU A 77 -22.27 -9.38 -0.78
N ALA A 78 -22.90 -8.21 -0.96
CA ALA A 78 -22.22 -6.94 -1.18
C ALA A 78 -22.99 -5.81 -0.49
N THR A 79 -22.45 -5.28 0.59
CA THR A 79 -23.05 -4.22 1.40
C THR A 79 -22.15 -2.99 1.36
N GLY A 80 -22.71 -1.87 1.81
CA GLY A 80 -21.91 -0.71 2.10
C GLY A 80 -22.72 0.30 2.88
N GLU A 81 -22.00 1.14 3.61
CA GLU A 81 -22.58 2.12 4.50
C GLU A 81 -21.72 3.37 4.60
N LYS A 82 -22.36 4.44 5.05
CA LYS A 82 -21.70 5.66 5.47
C LYS A 82 -22.09 5.90 6.92
N THR A 83 -21.12 5.91 7.81
CA THR A 83 -21.32 6.19 9.24
C THR A 83 -20.60 7.48 9.59
N GLY A 84 -21.10 8.21 10.59
CA GLY A 84 -20.46 9.43 11.02
C GLY A 84 -20.80 9.84 12.44
N ALA A 85 -19.81 10.36 13.16
CA ALA A 85 -19.91 10.81 14.53
C ALA A 85 -18.85 11.87 14.81
N MET A 86 -19.16 12.86 15.67
CA MET A 86 -18.20 13.88 16.12
C MET A 86 -17.47 14.64 14.98
N GLY A 87 -18.13 14.82 13.83
CA GLY A 87 -17.54 15.48 12.66
C GLY A 87 -16.67 14.59 11.78
N PHE A 88 -16.58 13.30 12.10
CA PHE A 88 -15.91 12.28 11.29
C PHE A 88 -16.93 11.49 10.49
N THR A 89 -16.58 11.15 9.25
CA THR A 89 -17.38 10.27 8.40
C THR A 89 -16.47 9.13 7.93
N VAL A 90 -17.02 7.92 7.89
CA VAL A 90 -16.38 6.74 7.33
C VAL A 90 -17.32 6.15 6.29
N SER A 91 -16.75 5.77 5.15
CA SER A 91 -17.45 5.07 4.09
C SER A 91 -16.84 3.69 3.93
N THR A 92 -17.68 2.66 3.97
CA THR A 92 -17.24 1.26 3.97
C THR A 92 -18.03 0.49 2.93
N ALA A 93 -17.36 -0.34 2.16
CA ALA A 93 -17.99 -1.37 1.34
C ALA A 93 -17.44 -2.74 1.70
N GLN A 94 -18.32 -3.74 1.79
CA GLN A 94 -17.97 -5.10 2.21
C GLN A 94 -18.56 -6.12 1.23
N ALA A 95 -17.83 -7.19 0.97
CA ALA A 95 -18.33 -8.33 0.23
C ALA A 95 -17.90 -9.65 0.86
N LYS A 96 -18.80 -10.64 0.81
CA LYS A 96 -18.52 -12.02 1.24
C LYS A 96 -18.50 -12.94 0.03
N TYR A 97 -17.49 -13.79 -0.04
CA TYR A 97 -17.30 -14.76 -1.10
C TYR A 97 -17.25 -16.16 -0.49
N LYS A 98 -17.81 -17.13 -1.20
CA LYS A 98 -17.85 -18.52 -0.74
C LYS A 98 -17.46 -19.47 -1.87
N GLY A 99 -16.61 -20.43 -1.55
CA GLY A 99 -16.40 -21.63 -2.36
C GLY A 99 -17.11 -22.83 -1.76
N SER A 100 -16.51 -24.02 -1.91
CA SER A 100 -17.06 -25.27 -1.38
C SER A 100 -17.06 -25.34 0.14
N ASP A 101 -15.91 -25.00 0.72
CA ASP A 101 -15.55 -25.17 2.13
C ASP A 101 -14.71 -24.00 2.64
N ASN A 102 -14.55 -22.96 1.84
CA ASN A 102 -13.73 -21.79 2.13
C ASN A 102 -14.53 -20.49 1.96
N THR A 103 -14.08 -19.46 2.67
CA THR A 103 -14.72 -18.14 2.63
C THR A 103 -13.69 -17.03 2.59
N LEU A 104 -14.06 -15.94 1.90
CA LEU A 104 -13.32 -14.69 1.92
C LEU A 104 -14.26 -13.55 2.27
N ASN A 105 -13.76 -12.59 3.04
CA ASN A 105 -14.41 -11.31 3.28
C ASN A 105 -13.46 -10.21 2.79
N ILE A 106 -13.99 -9.30 1.98
CA ILE A 106 -13.26 -8.12 1.51
C ILE A 106 -13.95 -6.89 2.06
N GLU A 107 -13.16 -5.99 2.65
CA GLU A 107 -13.60 -4.69 3.13
C GLU A 107 -12.76 -3.58 2.51
N ILE A 108 -13.41 -2.52 2.02
CA ILE A 108 -12.77 -1.30 1.55
C ILE A 108 -13.27 -0.15 2.41
N VAL A 109 -12.35 0.54 3.09
CA VAL A 109 -12.65 1.65 4.00
C VAL A 109 -12.03 2.94 3.49
N ASP A 110 -12.84 4.01 3.43
CA ASP A 110 -12.40 5.39 3.23
C ASP A 110 -12.82 6.25 4.42
N THR A 111 -11.83 6.87 5.08
CA THR A 111 -12.03 7.79 6.20
C THR A 111 -11.99 9.26 5.77
N GLY A 112 -11.96 9.53 4.45
CA GLY A 112 -11.90 10.90 3.94
C GLY A 112 -10.52 11.52 4.11
N GLY A 113 -9.46 10.72 4.17
CA GLY A 113 -8.10 11.24 4.27
C GLY A 113 -7.84 12.04 5.55
N ILE A 114 -8.61 11.80 6.64
CA ILE A 114 -8.26 12.25 8.00
C ILE A 114 -7.03 11.44 8.42
N ALA A 115 -5.89 11.84 7.84
CA ALA A 115 -4.70 11.03 7.77
C ALA A 115 -3.96 10.93 9.12
N GLY A 116 -4.40 11.65 10.16
CA GLY A 116 -3.69 11.67 11.44
C GLY A 116 -4.04 10.56 12.43
N VAL A 117 -5.33 10.16 12.55
CA VAL A 117 -5.76 9.32 13.70
C VAL A 117 -6.64 8.15 13.31
N SER A 118 -7.68 8.33 12.49
CA SER A 118 -8.59 7.22 12.13
C SER A 118 -7.94 6.25 11.15
N THR A 119 -7.34 6.76 10.07
CA THR A 119 -6.57 5.90 9.15
C THR A 119 -5.34 5.31 9.83
N MET A 120 -4.67 6.07 10.71
CA MET A 120 -3.57 5.53 11.51
C MET A 120 -4.02 4.44 12.48
N ALA A 121 -5.23 4.50 13.04
CA ALA A 121 -5.76 3.43 13.87
C ALA A 121 -6.03 2.15 13.05
N LEU A 122 -6.54 2.29 11.83
CA LEU A 122 -6.83 1.16 10.93
C LEU A 122 -5.58 0.58 10.27
N ALA A 123 -4.58 1.43 10.00
CA ALA A 123 -3.37 1.09 9.27
C ALA A 123 -2.09 1.39 10.08
N ALA A 124 -2.13 1.21 11.41
CA ALA A 124 -0.97 1.44 12.28
C ALA A 124 0.24 0.58 11.87
N TRP A 125 -0.02 -0.63 11.38
CA TRP A 125 0.98 -1.53 10.81
C TRP A 125 1.76 -0.88 9.65
N SER A 126 1.19 0.08 8.92
CA SER A 126 1.82 0.69 7.75
C SER A 126 3.04 1.56 8.08
N ILE A 127 3.20 1.97 9.33
CA ILE A 127 4.37 2.74 9.79
C ILE A 127 5.36 1.91 10.61
N ALA A 128 5.03 0.65 10.86
CA ALA A 128 5.89 -0.28 11.59
C ALA A 128 6.64 -1.20 10.61
N GLU A 129 7.80 -1.67 11.04
CA GLU A 129 8.46 -2.81 10.43
C GLU A 129 8.13 -4.03 11.30
N ILE A 130 7.28 -4.91 10.77
CA ILE A 130 6.85 -6.14 11.43
C ILE A 130 7.42 -7.30 10.63
N ASP A 131 8.17 -8.16 11.30
CA ASP A 131 8.59 -9.46 10.79
C ASP A 131 8.59 -10.44 11.95
N LYS A 132 7.61 -11.34 11.96
CA LYS A 132 7.37 -12.27 13.06
C LYS A 132 6.94 -13.61 12.50
N GLU A 133 7.63 -14.65 12.95
CA GLU A 133 7.35 -16.03 12.63
C GLU A 133 7.08 -16.82 13.91
N THR A 134 6.16 -17.78 13.82
CA THR A 134 5.84 -18.75 14.86
C THR A 134 5.82 -20.15 14.26
N THR A 135 5.75 -21.18 15.08
CA THR A 135 5.64 -22.58 14.61
C THR A 135 4.48 -22.80 13.63
N THR A 136 3.41 -22.00 13.74
CA THR A 136 2.15 -22.24 13.03
C THR A 136 1.79 -21.14 12.04
N GLY A 137 2.61 -20.09 11.89
CA GLY A 137 2.21 -18.93 11.09
C GLY A 137 3.15 -17.74 11.20
N TYR A 138 2.76 -16.62 10.60
CA TYR A 138 3.56 -15.40 10.57
C TYR A 138 2.69 -14.13 10.58
N GLU A 139 3.33 -13.01 10.89
CA GLU A 139 2.82 -11.64 10.79
C GLU A 139 3.94 -10.79 10.18
N ARG A 140 3.68 -10.06 9.10
CA ARG A 140 4.69 -9.20 8.48
C ARG A 140 4.12 -7.99 7.78
N THR A 141 4.90 -6.93 7.75
CA THR A 141 4.69 -5.79 6.83
C THR A 141 5.49 -6.01 5.56
N THR A 142 4.91 -5.71 4.40
CA THR A 142 5.54 -5.90 3.10
C THR A 142 5.02 -4.89 2.07
N GLN A 143 5.30 -5.12 0.78
CA GLN A 143 4.67 -4.40 -0.32
C GLN A 143 3.97 -5.39 -1.26
N ILE A 144 2.73 -5.09 -1.62
CA ILE A 144 1.95 -5.82 -2.63
C ILE A 144 1.55 -4.81 -3.70
N ASP A 145 1.95 -5.06 -4.94
CA ASP A 145 1.67 -4.19 -6.10
C ASP A 145 2.06 -2.71 -5.87
N GLY A 146 3.16 -2.48 -5.13
CA GLY A 146 3.66 -1.14 -4.81
C GLY A 146 2.94 -0.43 -3.66
N HIS A 147 1.95 -1.08 -3.05
CA HIS A 147 1.24 -0.59 -1.86
C HIS A 147 1.84 -1.17 -0.59
N LYS A 148 1.87 -0.38 0.49
CA LYS A 148 2.20 -0.90 1.82
C LYS A 148 1.18 -1.94 2.21
N ALA A 149 1.64 -3.08 2.69
CA ALA A 149 0.81 -4.21 3.03
C ALA A 149 1.16 -4.79 4.41
N PHE A 150 0.17 -5.43 5.02
CA PHE A 150 0.34 -6.31 6.17
C PHE A 150 -0.24 -7.67 5.84
N GLU A 151 0.50 -8.73 6.16
CA GLU A 151 0.09 -10.11 5.98
C GLU A 151 0.16 -10.83 7.31
N LYS A 152 -0.90 -11.54 7.67
CA LYS A 152 -0.92 -12.45 8.82
C LYS A 152 -1.57 -13.75 8.40
N TYR A 153 -0.94 -14.87 8.73
CA TYR A 153 -1.44 -16.16 8.28
C TYR A 153 -1.11 -17.28 9.27
N ASN A 154 -2.06 -18.19 9.46
CA ASN A 154 -1.92 -19.41 10.25
C ASN A 154 -2.07 -20.65 9.33
N ASN A 155 -1.01 -21.47 9.28
CA ASN A 155 -0.94 -22.66 8.45
C ASN A 155 -1.79 -23.82 8.96
N GLU A 156 -2.03 -23.92 10.27
CA GLU A 156 -2.83 -25.00 10.87
C GLU A 156 -4.32 -24.79 10.61
N SER A 157 -4.82 -23.57 10.85
CA SER A 157 -6.22 -23.22 10.61
C SER A 157 -6.51 -22.82 9.15
N LYS A 158 -5.47 -22.62 8.33
CA LYS A 158 -5.58 -22.10 6.95
C LYS A 158 -6.43 -20.83 6.89
N SER A 159 -6.10 -19.89 7.77
CA SER A 159 -6.80 -18.63 7.87
C SER A 159 -5.83 -17.48 8.06
N GLY A 160 -6.23 -16.31 7.61
CA GLY A 160 -5.37 -15.14 7.66
C GLY A 160 -5.99 -13.92 7.01
N GLU A 161 -5.18 -12.87 6.93
CA GLU A 161 -5.54 -11.58 6.39
C GLU A 161 -4.40 -10.98 5.56
N VAL A 162 -4.79 -10.24 4.53
CA VAL A 162 -3.93 -9.35 3.76
C VAL A 162 -4.59 -7.97 3.75
N ASN A 163 -3.90 -6.99 4.32
CA ASN A 163 -4.36 -5.60 4.38
C ASN A 163 -3.44 -4.74 3.50
N VAL A 164 -3.98 -3.81 2.71
CA VAL A 164 -3.20 -2.85 1.94
C VAL A 164 -3.67 -1.42 2.12
N LEU A 165 -2.71 -0.49 2.11
CA LEU A 165 -2.96 0.94 2.14
C LEU A 165 -2.76 1.53 0.74
N VAL A 166 -3.85 1.97 0.13
CA VAL A 166 -3.88 2.53 -1.22
C VAL A 166 -3.98 4.06 -1.14
N ALA A 167 -3.10 4.74 -1.88
CA ALA A 167 -3.04 6.21 -1.97
C ALA A 167 -2.98 6.94 -0.60
N ASP A 168 -2.38 6.32 0.43
CA ASP A 168 -2.33 6.81 1.82
C ASP A 168 -3.73 7.13 2.42
N ARG A 169 -4.80 6.54 1.86
CA ARG A 169 -6.19 6.91 2.18
C ARG A 169 -7.10 5.70 2.39
N TYR A 170 -7.08 4.77 1.45
CA TYR A 170 -7.99 3.64 1.45
C TYR A 170 -7.33 2.43 2.09
N VAL A 171 -8.04 1.79 3.01
CA VAL A 171 -7.62 0.51 3.58
C VAL A 171 -8.46 -0.59 2.94
N VAL A 172 -7.79 -1.57 2.34
CA VAL A 172 -8.42 -2.77 1.81
C VAL A 172 -8.00 -3.95 2.68
N ASN A 173 -8.96 -4.63 3.28
CA ASN A 173 -8.75 -5.82 4.09
C ASN A 173 -9.32 -7.03 3.36
N VAL A 174 -8.52 -8.08 3.21
CA VAL A 174 -8.94 -9.39 2.70
C VAL A 174 -8.71 -10.41 3.78
N GLU A 175 -9.77 -10.92 4.38
CA GLU A 175 -9.73 -11.98 5.40
C GLU A 175 -10.25 -13.28 4.82
N GLY A 176 -9.71 -14.41 5.27
CA GLY A 176 -10.14 -15.71 4.79
C GLY A 176 -10.08 -16.83 5.82
N ASP A 177 -10.97 -17.80 5.61
CA ASP A 177 -11.08 -19.04 6.39
C ASP A 177 -11.05 -20.25 5.45
N ASN A 178 -10.22 -21.23 5.81
CA ASN A 178 -9.87 -22.40 4.99
C ASN A 178 -9.37 -22.02 3.58
N VAL A 179 -8.57 -20.96 3.48
CA VAL A 179 -7.93 -20.48 2.25
C VAL A 179 -6.42 -20.47 2.40
N SER A 180 -5.70 -20.65 1.30
CA SER A 180 -4.26 -20.41 1.23
C SER A 180 -3.92 -18.92 1.25
N VAL A 181 -2.67 -18.59 1.63
CA VAL A 181 -2.15 -17.22 1.49
C VAL A 181 -2.18 -16.74 0.04
N ASP A 182 -1.98 -17.63 -0.93
CA ASP A 182 -1.99 -17.28 -2.34
C ASP A 182 -3.40 -16.89 -2.80
N GLU A 183 -4.44 -17.56 -2.31
CA GLU A 183 -5.84 -17.18 -2.55
C GLU A 183 -6.18 -15.81 -1.93
N LEU A 184 -5.66 -15.47 -0.75
CA LEU A 184 -5.81 -14.12 -0.17
C LEU A 184 -5.21 -13.05 -1.09
N LYS A 185 -4.01 -13.31 -1.63
CA LYS A 185 -3.30 -12.39 -2.53
C LYS A 185 -3.93 -12.32 -3.91
N GLU A 186 -4.43 -13.43 -4.43
CA GLU A 186 -5.19 -13.47 -5.67
C GLU A 186 -6.47 -12.66 -5.54
N ALA A 187 -7.21 -12.83 -4.44
CA ALA A 187 -8.43 -12.07 -4.19
C ALA A 187 -8.17 -10.55 -4.09
N LEU A 188 -7.03 -10.15 -3.53
CA LEU A 188 -6.61 -8.76 -3.53
C LEU A 188 -6.31 -8.24 -4.95
N LYS A 189 -5.62 -9.03 -5.78
CA LYS A 189 -5.29 -8.68 -7.18
C LYS A 189 -6.52 -8.55 -8.08
N ASP A 190 -7.59 -9.27 -7.75
CA ASP A 190 -8.86 -9.16 -8.47
C ASP A 190 -9.57 -7.81 -8.21
N ILE A 191 -9.16 -7.05 -7.20
CA ILE A 191 -9.64 -5.69 -6.93
C ILE A 191 -8.82 -4.69 -7.75
N ASP A 192 -9.49 -3.77 -8.43
CA ASP A 192 -8.84 -2.69 -9.19
C ASP A 192 -8.31 -1.60 -8.22
N LEU A 193 -7.16 -1.87 -7.59
CA LEU A 193 -6.51 -0.96 -6.65
C LEU A 193 -6.04 0.34 -7.30
N ALA A 194 -5.72 0.31 -8.60
CA ALA A 194 -5.35 1.50 -9.36
C ALA A 194 -6.56 2.46 -9.45
N LYS A 195 -7.72 1.95 -9.88
CA LYS A 195 -8.96 2.72 -9.90
C LYS A 195 -9.39 3.19 -8.52
N LEU A 196 -9.21 2.37 -7.48
CA LEU A 196 -9.45 2.79 -6.09
C LEU A 196 -8.64 4.04 -5.73
N GLY A 197 -7.35 4.04 -6.05
CA GLY A 197 -6.45 5.18 -5.78
C GLY A 197 -6.81 6.46 -6.53
N GLU A 198 -7.58 6.37 -7.63
CA GLU A 198 -8.03 7.52 -8.42
C GLU A 198 -9.39 8.09 -7.96
N LEU A 199 -10.10 7.40 -7.05
CA LEU A 199 -11.35 7.92 -6.52
C LEU A 199 -11.11 9.19 -5.69
N LYS A 200 -12.02 10.16 -5.82
CA LYS A 200 -12.02 11.44 -5.11
C LYS A 200 -13.08 11.45 -4.02
#